data_AF-A0A3M1EFI0-F1
#
_entry.id   AF-A0A3M1EFI0-F1
#
_cell.length_a   1.000
_cell.length_b   1.000
_cell.length_c   1.000
_cell.angle_alpha   90.00
_cell.angle_beta   90.00
_cell.angle_gamma   90.00
#
_symmetry.space_group_name_H-M   'P 1'
#
loop_
_entity.id
_entity.type
_entity.pdbx_description
1 polymer ?
#
loop_
_entity_poly.entity_id
_entity_poly.type
_entity_poly.pdbx_seq_one_letter_code
_entity_poly.pdbx_strand_id
1 'polypeptide(L)'
;MKVRTITAGLTLDAECSQLPETIERLREAQATFENAGYEVQTTRVATQPIDELAGSSVAVLHDVAGGIHEICVAQDFQFVSLG
;
A
#
# COMPACT_ATOMS: atom_id res chain seq x y z
N MET A 1 -5.20 10.85 -21.63
CA MET A 1 -6.31 10.43 -20.73
C MET A 1 -5.76 10.38 -19.31
N LYS A 2 -6.60 10.42 -18.26
CA LYS A 2 -6.12 10.44 -16.87
C LYS A 2 -6.53 9.17 -16.13
N VAL A 3 -5.61 8.59 -15.36
CA VAL A 3 -5.87 7.55 -14.38
C VAL A 3 -5.85 8.20 -13.01
N ARG A 4 -7.00 8.21 -12.34
CA ARG A 4 -7.13 8.87 -11.03
C ARG A 4 -6.27 8.17 -9.97
N THR A 5 -6.36 6.85 -9.91
CA THR A 5 -5.65 6.04 -8.90
C THR A 5 -5.38 4.65 -9.46
N ILE A 6 -4.20 4.11 -9.19
CA ILE A 6 -3.93 2.67 -9.29
C ILE A 6 -3.91 2.11 -7.87
N THR A 7 -4.75 1.12 -7.60
CA THR A 7 -4.86 0.51 -6.27
C THR A 7 -4.40 -0.93 -6.30
N ALA A 8 -3.51 -1.32 -5.40
CA ALA A 8 -3.18 -2.71 -5.12
C ALA A 8 -3.90 -3.16 -3.85
N GLY A 9 -4.63 -4.27 -3.94
CA GLY A 9 -5.19 -4.95 -2.77
C GLY A 9 -4.16 -5.91 -2.17
N LEU A 10 -3.95 -5.84 -0.86
CA LEU A 10 -3.00 -6.69 -0.15
C LEU A 10 -3.55 -7.13 1.21
N THR A 11 -3.52 -8.43 1.50
CA THR A 11 -3.71 -8.91 2.87
C THR A 11 -2.40 -8.73 3.63
N LEU A 12 -2.36 -7.82 4.61
CA LEU A 12 -1.17 -7.62 5.44
C LEU A 12 -1.04 -8.73 6.49
N ASP A 13 0.19 -9.21 6.66
CA ASP A 13 0.61 -9.97 7.82
C ASP A 13 1.20 -9.03 8.89
N ALA A 14 1.51 -9.58 10.06
CA ALA A 14 2.05 -8.80 11.18
C ALA A 14 3.42 -8.15 10.85
N GLU A 15 4.17 -8.72 9.90
CA GLU A 15 5.50 -8.25 9.50
C GLU A 15 5.46 -7.31 8.29
N CYS A 16 4.29 -7.06 7.71
CA CYS A 16 4.12 -6.30 6.46
C CYS A 16 5.00 -6.80 5.30
N SER A 17 5.27 -8.10 5.25
CA SER A 17 6.34 -8.70 4.42
C SER A 17 6.14 -8.46 2.92
N GLN A 18 4.89 -8.40 2.48
CA GLN A 18 4.51 -8.23 1.07
C GLN A 18 4.37 -6.78 0.63
N LEU A 19 4.41 -5.82 1.57
CA LEU A 19 4.20 -4.41 1.27
C LEU A 19 5.28 -3.83 0.33
N PRO A 20 6.59 -4.10 0.51
CA PRO A 20 7.63 -3.56 -0.37
C PRO A 20 7.46 -4.04 -1.83
N GLU A 21 7.24 -5.33 -2.04
CA GLU A 21 7.03 -5.89 -3.39
C GLU A 21 5.77 -5.31 -4.05
N THR A 22 4.72 -5.08 -3.27
CA THR A 22 3.47 -4.47 -3.76
C THR A 22 3.67 -3.02 -4.20
N ILE A 23 4.50 -2.26 -3.47
CA ILE A 23 4.86 -0.88 -3.85
C ILE A 23 5.65 -0.87 -5.16
N GLU A 24 6.61 -1.78 -5.35
CA GLU A 24 7.34 -1.88 -6.62
C GLU A 24 6.40 -2.19 -7.79
N ARG A 25 5.47 -3.14 -7.62
CA ARG A 25 4.45 -3.43 -8.64
C ARG A 25 3.58 -2.22 -8.98
N LEU A 26 3.24 -1.39 -7.99
CA LEU A 26 2.49 -0.15 -8.22
C LEU A 26 3.30 0.87 -9.04
N ARG A 27 4.61 0.98 -8.81
CA ARG A 27 5.50 1.83 -9.60
C ARG A 27 5.63 1.32 -11.03
N GLU A 28 5.79 0.01 -11.23
CA GLU A 28 5.81 -0.62 -12.55
C GLU A 28 4.50 -0.38 -13.31
N ALA A 29 3.36 -0.54 -12.62
CA ALA A 29 2.04 -0.26 -13.18
C ALA A 29 1.91 1.22 -13.57
N GLN A 30 2.31 2.15 -12.68
CA GLN A 30 2.31 3.58 -12.98
C GLN A 30 3.13 3.88 -14.24
N ALA A 31 4.38 3.40 -14.31
CA ALA A 31 5.24 3.59 -15.48
C ALA A 31 4.62 3.00 -16.76
N THR A 32 3.96 1.85 -16.66
CA THR A 32 3.27 1.21 -17.80
C THR A 32 2.15 2.10 -18.35
N PHE A 33 1.31 2.66 -17.48
CA PHE A 33 0.25 3.57 -17.88
C PHE A 33 0.79 4.89 -18.42
N GLU A 34 1.82 5.45 -17.80
CA GLU A 34 2.46 6.69 -18.26
C GLU A 34 3.10 6.52 -19.64
N ASN A 35 3.80 5.41 -19.88
CA ASN A 35 4.36 5.07 -21.19
C ASN A 35 3.28 4.87 -22.27
N ALA A 36 2.06 4.49 -21.88
CA ALA A 36 0.92 4.38 -22.78
C ALA A 36 0.20 5.73 -23.03
N GLY A 37 0.71 6.84 -22.49
CA GLY A 37 0.16 8.19 -22.69
C GLY A 37 -0.93 8.60 -21.70
N TYR A 38 -1.03 7.90 -20.57
CA TYR A 38 -1.89 8.30 -19.45
C TYR A 38 -1.13 9.16 -18.44
N GLU A 39 -1.85 10.02 -17.73
CA GLU A 39 -1.35 10.70 -16.53
C GLU A 39 -1.89 9.96 -15.30
N VAL A 40 -1.02 9.33 -14.51
CA VAL A 40 -1.40 8.66 -13.26
C VAL A 40 -1.27 9.65 -12.11
N GLN A 41 -2.37 9.93 -11.42
CA GLN A 41 -2.35 10.96 -10.38
C GLN A 41 -1.91 10.41 -9.01
N THR A 42 -2.27 9.16 -8.70
CA THR A 42 -1.98 8.54 -7.41
C THR A 42 -1.82 7.02 -7.53
N THR A 43 -1.03 6.44 -6.62
CA THR A 43 -0.97 5.00 -6.34
C THR A 43 -1.36 4.77 -4.88
N ARG A 44 -2.00 3.63 -4.60
CA ARG A 44 -2.52 3.31 -3.25
C ARG A 44 -2.43 1.81 -2.97
N VAL A 45 -2.09 1.45 -1.74
CA VAL A 45 -2.33 0.10 -1.22
C VAL A 45 -3.61 0.11 -0.37
N ALA A 46 -4.48 -0.87 -0.58
CA ALA A 46 -5.67 -1.10 0.24
C ALA A 46 -5.56 -2.48 0.89
N THR A 47 -5.84 -2.56 2.18
CA THR A 47 -5.68 -3.80 2.96
C THR A 47 -7.02 -4.35 3.42
N GLN A 48 -6.98 -5.50 4.10
CA GLN A 48 -8.14 -5.96 4.87
C GLN A 48 -8.55 -4.92 5.93
N PRO A 49 -9.81 -4.94 6.38
CA PRO A 49 -10.28 -4.13 7.51
C PRO A 49 -9.39 -4.27 8.75
N ILE A 50 -9.29 -3.20 9.52
CA ILE A 50 -8.39 -3.15 10.69
C ILE A 50 -8.71 -4.21 11.76
N ASP A 51 -9.99 -4.59 11.89
CA ASP A 51 -10.48 -5.64 12.78
C ASP A 51 -10.05 -7.05 12.32
N GLU A 52 -9.89 -7.27 11.02
CA GLU A 52 -9.34 -8.52 10.47
C GLU A 52 -7.81 -8.60 10.59
N LEU A 53 -7.12 -7.45 10.62
CA LEU A 53 -5.66 -7.37 10.68
C LEU A 53 -5.09 -7.73 12.06
N ALA A 54 -5.69 -7.24 13.13
CA ALA A 54 -5.15 -7.38 14.49
C ALA A 54 -6.15 -7.97 15.50
N GLY A 55 -7.37 -8.30 15.06
CA GLY A 55 -8.47 -8.54 15.98
C GLY A 55 -8.68 -7.33 16.90
N SER A 56 -8.82 -7.59 18.20
CA SER A 56 -9.04 -6.56 19.23
C SER A 56 -7.74 -6.05 19.90
N SER A 57 -6.56 -6.47 19.45
CA SER A 57 -5.29 -6.18 20.14
C SER A 57 -4.66 -4.87 19.68
N VAL A 58 -4.68 -3.86 20.55
CA VAL A 58 -4.07 -2.54 20.30
C VAL A 58 -2.55 -2.63 20.11
N ALA A 59 -1.89 -3.57 20.80
CA ALA A 59 -0.44 -3.74 20.66
C ALA A 59 -0.06 -4.21 19.25
N VAL A 60 -0.81 -5.17 18.70
CA VAL A 60 -0.58 -5.68 17.34
C VAL A 60 -0.85 -4.57 16.31
N LEU A 61 -1.89 -3.76 16.51
CA LEU A 61 -2.15 -2.61 15.64
C LEU A 61 -1.01 -1.59 15.66
N HIS A 62 -0.44 -1.32 16.82
CA HIS A 62 0.68 -0.41 16.96
C HIS A 62 1.93 -0.94 16.22
N ASP A 63 2.24 -2.22 16.39
CA ASP A 63 3.40 -2.85 15.74
C ASP A 63 3.23 -2.86 14.21
N VAL A 64 2.05 -3.22 13.71
CA VAL A 64 1.75 -3.20 12.27
C VAL A 64 1.78 -1.78 11.71
N ALA A 65 1.19 -0.81 12.41
CA ALA A 65 1.24 0.59 11.99
C ALA A 65 2.69 1.12 11.94
N GLY A 66 3.53 0.71 12.88
CA GLY A 66 4.97 0.99 12.88
C GLY A 66 5.67 0.40 11.65
N GLY A 67 5.46 -0.89 11.37
CA GLY A 67 6.02 -1.56 10.19
C GLY A 67 5.59 -0.92 8.86
N ILE A 68 4.30 -0.60 8.72
CA ILE A 68 3.79 0.14 7.54
C ILE A 68 4.50 1.49 7.41
N HIS A 69 4.62 2.25 8.50
CA HIS A 69 5.24 3.57 8.47
C HIS A 69 6.71 3.49 8.04
N GLU A 70 7.49 2.58 8.64
CA GLU A 70 8.90 2.39 8.31
C GLU A 70 9.09 2.03 6.82
N ILE A 71 8.27 1.09 6.31
CA ILE A 71 8.32 0.69 4.89
C ILE A 71 7.92 1.85 3.98
N CYS A 72 6.86 2.59 4.31
CA CYS A 72 6.41 3.73 3.51
C CYS A 72 7.44 4.85 3.46
N VAL A 73 8.11 5.15 4.58
CA VAL A 73 9.19 6.15 4.63
C VAL A 73 10.39 5.67 3.81
N ALA A 74 10.80 4.41 3.95
CA ALA A 74 11.92 3.85 3.20
C ALA A 74 11.68 3.84 1.69
N GLN A 75 10.41 3.74 1.28
CA GLN A 75 9.98 3.62 -0.12
C GLN A 75 9.36 4.92 -0.66
N ASP A 76 9.41 6.05 0.05
CA ASP A 76 8.74 7.31 -0.36
C ASP A 76 7.29 7.08 -0.86
N PHE A 77 6.54 6.23 -0.15
CA PHE A 77 5.19 5.81 -0.54
C PHE A 77 4.14 6.44 0.38
N GLN A 78 3.11 7.05 -0.20
CA GLN A 78 2.28 8.03 0.53
C GLN A 78 0.91 7.51 0.97
N PHE A 79 0.37 6.43 0.38
CA PHE A 79 -1.02 6.04 0.62
C PHE A 79 -1.23 4.55 0.84
N VAL A 80 -1.36 4.17 2.12
CA VAL A 80 -1.89 2.87 2.55
C VAL A 80 -3.22 3.10 3.25
N SER A 81 -4.22 2.29 2.90
CA SER A 81 -5.53 2.31 3.55
C SER A 81 -5.78 1.01 4.28
N LEU A 82 -6.01 1.13 5.57
CA LEU A 82 -6.58 0.10 6.41
C LEU A 82 -8.09 0.24 6.30
N GLY A 83 -8.77 -0.76 5.74
CA GLY A 83 -10.18 -0.72 5.32
C GLY A 83 -11.14 -0.17 6.38
#